data_AF-R5KRI9-F1
#
_entry.id   AF-R5KRI9-F1
#
_cell.length_a   1.000
_cell.length_b   1.000
_cell.length_c   1.000
_cell.angle_alpha   90.00
_cell.angle_beta   90.00
_cell.angle_gamma   90.00
#
_symmetry.space_group_name_H-M   'P 1'
#
loop_
_entity.id
_entity.type
_entity.pdbx_description
1 polymer ?
#
loop_
_entity_poly.entity_id
_entity_poly.type
_entity_poly.pdbx_seq_one_letter_code
_entity_poly.pdbx_strand_id
1 'polypeptide(L)' 'MSRNIFDYDDGDFLFRNGDTAFDSDGNMMMRMSDNMAMDMDSGELHLTSSWDDDYE' A
#
# COMPACT_ATOMS: atom_id res chain seq x y z
N MET A 1 -13.50 -6.71 -5.68
CA MET A 1 -12.19 -7.38 -5.90
C MET A 1 -11.17 -6.38 -5.40
N SER A 2 -10.34 -6.76 -4.42
CA SER A 2 -9.30 -5.86 -3.89
C SER A 2 -8.44 -5.36 -5.05
N ARG A 3 -8.38 -4.04 -5.23
CA ARG A 3 -7.45 -3.42 -6.18
C ARG A 3 -6.03 -3.61 -5.69
N ASN A 4 -5.12 -3.96 -6.59
CA ASN A 4 -3.69 -3.98 -6.29
C ASN A 4 -3.20 -2.53 -6.26
N ILE A 5 -2.47 -2.17 -5.23
CA ILE A 5 -1.90 -0.82 -5.06
C ILE A 5 -0.46 -0.89 -5.56
N PHE A 6 -0.05 0.01 -6.45
CA PHE A 6 1.32 0.06 -6.94
C PHE A 6 2.19 0.90 -5.99
N ASP A 7 3.36 0.39 -5.64
CA ASP A 7 4.40 1.12 -4.90
C ASP A 7 5.34 1.80 -5.89
N TYR A 8 5.47 3.13 -5.83
CA TYR A 8 6.32 3.89 -6.73
C TYR A 8 7.79 3.93 -6.30
N ASP A 9 8.09 3.67 -5.03
CA ASP A 9 9.44 3.69 -4.50
C ASP A 9 10.14 2.36 -4.81
N ASP A 10 9.46 1.24 -4.59
CA ASP A 10 10.02 -0.11 -4.82
C ASP A 10 9.66 -0.70 -6.19
N GLY A 11 8.61 -0.18 -6.83
CA GLY A 11 8.16 -0.66 -8.14
C GLY A 11 7.43 -1.99 -8.09
N ASP A 12 6.83 -2.34 -6.96
CA ASP A 12 6.08 -3.58 -6.73
C ASP A 12 4.60 -3.29 -6.42
N PHE A 13 3.88 -4.28 -5.88
CA PHE A 13 2.47 -4.14 -5.53
C PHE A 13 2.19 -4.47 -4.07
N LEU A 14 1.36 -3.65 -3.45
CA LEU A 14 0.75 -3.91 -2.16
C LEU A 14 -0.62 -4.58 -2.33
N PHE A 15 -0.84 -5.61 -1.51
CA PHE A 15 -2.07 -6.35 -1.40
C PHE A 15 -2.88 -5.84 -0.20
N ARG A 16 -3.88 -5.02 -0.49
CA ARG A 16 -4.71 -4.36 0.54
C ARG A 16 -5.63 -5.33 1.29
N ASN A 17 -5.71 -5.15 2.60
CA ASN A 17 -6.70 -5.72 3.50
C ASN A 17 -7.22 -4.64 4.47
N GLY A 18 -8.26 -3.90 4.05
CA GLY A 18 -8.79 -2.79 4.84
C GLY A 18 -7.87 -1.58 4.80
N ASP A 19 -7.39 -1.12 5.96
CA ASP A 19 -6.43 0.00 6.10
C ASP A 19 -4.98 -0.47 6.19
N THR A 20 -4.74 -1.78 6.06
CA THR A 20 -3.41 -2.36 5.98
C THR A 20 -3.19 -3.00 4.62
N ALA A 21 -1.94 -3.23 4.25
CA ALA A 21 -1.56 -3.98 3.08
C ALA A 21 -0.29 -4.80 3.36
N PHE A 22 0.01 -5.74 2.49
CA PHE A 22 1.27 -6.47 2.49
C PHE A 22 1.95 -6.25 1.15
N ASP A 23 3.23 -5.94 1.15
CA ASP A 23 4.00 -5.86 -0.10
C ASP A 23 4.27 -7.26 -0.68
N SER A 24 4.98 -7.33 -1.80
CA SER A 24 5.32 -8.61 -2.43
C SER A 24 6.36 -9.42 -1.66
N ASP A 25 7.12 -8.76 -0.78
CA ASP A 25 8.17 -9.36 0.05
C ASP A 25 7.66 -9.84 1.42
N GLY A 26 6.42 -9.49 1.77
CA GLY A 26 5.73 -9.88 3.00
C GLY A 26 5.84 -8.87 4.14
N ASN A 27 6.34 -7.66 3.90
CA ASN A 27 6.36 -6.58 4.88
C ASN A 27 4.95 -6.01 5.05
N MET A 28 4.64 -5.57 6.27
CA MET A 28 3.32 -5.04 6.59
C MET A 28 3.31 -3.52 6.41
N MET A 29 2.41 -3.06 5.55
CA MET A 29 2.21 -1.65 5.23
C MET A 29 0.92 -1.15 5.89
N MET A 30 0.94 0.06 6.46
CA MET A 30 -0.24 0.78 6.93
C MET A 30 -0.59 1.95 6.02
N ARG A 31 -1.88 2.10 5.71
CA ARG A 31 -2.39 3.28 5.00
C ARG A 31 -2.17 4.54 5.83
N MET A 32 -1.47 5.52 5.27
CA MET A 32 -1.30 6.84 5.88
C MET A 32 -2.15 7.91 5.19
N SER A 33 -2.38 7.77 3.88
CA SER A 33 -3.30 8.61 3.11
C SER A 33 -3.88 7.79 1.95
N ASP A 34 -4.53 8.44 0.99
CA ASP A 34 -4.95 7.75 -0.23
C ASP A 34 -3.78 7.27 -1.10
N ASN A 35 -2.62 7.89 -1.00
CA ASN A 35 -1.49 7.66 -1.90
C ASN A 35 -0.16 7.50 -1.14
N MET A 36 -0.25 7.18 0.15
CA MET A 36 0.92 6.94 1.00
C MET A 36 0.65 5.78 1.95
N ALA A 37 1.69 4.95 2.11
CA ALA A 37 1.75 3.86 3.04
C ALA A 37 2.97 4.00 3.95
N MET A 38 2.96 3.41 5.14
CA MET A 38 4.13 3.30 6.01
C MET A 38 4.48 1.83 6.21
N ASP A 39 5.75 1.48 6.00
CA ASP A 39 6.29 0.19 6.41
C ASP A 39 6.39 0.13 7.93
N MET A 40 5.77 -0.88 8.53
CA MET A 40 5.78 -1.07 9.98
C MET A 40 7.10 -1.63 10.52
N ASP A 41 7.94 -2.24 9.67
CA ASP A 41 9.23 -2.82 10.04
C ASP A 41 10.34 -1.77 9.98
N SER A 42 10.42 -0.97 8.91
CA SER A 42 11.42 0.10 8.75
C SER A 42 10.96 1.47 9.25
N GLY A 43 9.66 1.75 9.26
CA GLY A 43 9.10 3.08 9.52
C GLY A 43 9.17 4.04 8.32
N GLU A 44 9.57 3.56 7.14
CA GLU A 44 9.66 4.36 5.92
C GLU A 44 8.29 4.64 5.32
N LEU A 45 8.17 5.78 4.63
CA LEU A 45 6.93 6.19 3.95
C LEU A 45 7.08 5.94 2.46
N HIS A 46 6.14 5.18 1.91
CA HIS A 46 6.12 4.78 0.50
C HIS A 46 4.99 5.51 -0.22
N LEU A 47 5.33 6.11 -1.37
CA LEU A 47 4.37 6.69 -2.30
C LEU A 47 3.70 5.59 -3.09
N THR A 48 2.37 5.56 -3.04
CA THR A 48 1.59 4.48 -3.64
C THR A 48 0.52 5.04 -4.57
N SER A 49 0.00 4.19 -5.46
CA SER A 49 -1.23 4.50 -6.18
C SER A 49 -2.40 4.65 -5.20
N SER A 50 -3.49 5.28 -5.65
CA SER A 50 -4.71 5.45 -4.85
C SER A 50 -5.14 4.13 -4.18
N TRP A 51 -5.41 4.21 -2.88
CA TRP A 51 -5.90 3.13 -2.04
C TRP A 51 -7.42 2.99 -2.15
N ASP A 52 -8.12 4.09 -2.47
CA ASP A 52 -9.55 4.09 -2.69
C ASP A 52 -9.91 3.30 -3.97
N ASP A 53 -10.98 2.51 -3.86
CA ASP A 53 -11.52 1.83 -5.03
C ASP A 53 -12.37 2.83 -5.83
N ASP A 54 -12.04 3.03 -7.11
CA ASP A 54 -12.79 3.90 -8.04
C ASP A 54 -14.26 3.45 -8.30
N TYR A 55 -14.81 2.51 -7.52
CA TYR A 55 -16.16 2.01 -7.65
C TYR A 55 -17.06 2.55 -6.53
N GLU A 56 -17.59 3.76 -6.71
CA GLU A 56 -18.84 4.22 -6.08
C GLU A 56 -20.07 3.57 -6.75
#